data_AF-A0A8H7RV27-F1
#
_entry.id   AF-A0A8H7RV27-F1
#
_cell.length_a   1.000
_cell.length_b   1.000
_cell.length_c   1.000
_cell.angle_alpha   90.00
_cell.angle_beta   90.00
_cell.angle_gamma   90.00
#
_symmetry.space_group_name_H-M   'P 1'
#
loop_
_entity.id
_entity.type
_entity.pdbx_description
1 polymer ?
#
loop_
_entity_poly.entity_id
_entity_poly.type
_entity_poly.pdbx_seq_one_letter_code
_entity_poly.pdbx_strand_id
1 'polypeptide(L)'
;MLIPITIQPELNDPNKELHPLVALEYVFQKQACSLQSLKFKHNPTVKLLYSIAKEALNNQVPQHQETVDILVDVCIETRNQFKRILDALDEDNKGARVYASAGVLYSETCSQKYKSQSLQDTSMPEPPELPEGVKASTRREPIQVLWEAEPERVKSDMQFIDEFVEDWLKTHKRISWAECVSEDKKQGYYKIMYRNNNSLKSTYYELKKKK
;
A
#
# COMPACT_ATOMS: atom_id res chain seq x y z
N MET A 1 -2.49 -37.80 9.35
CA MET A 1 -3.71 -37.22 9.94
C MET A 1 -3.29 -36.44 11.18
N LEU A 2 -3.27 -35.11 11.11
CA LEU A 2 -3.07 -34.26 12.28
C LEU A 2 -4.44 -34.09 12.95
N ILE A 3 -4.53 -34.49 14.21
CA ILE A 3 -5.74 -34.35 15.03
C ILE A 3 -5.93 -32.84 15.27
N PRO A 4 -7.12 -32.26 15.02
CA PRO A 4 -7.39 -30.89 15.42
C PRO A 4 -7.43 -30.88 16.95
N ILE A 5 -6.39 -30.32 17.57
CA ILE A 5 -6.39 -30.08 19.01
C ILE A 5 -7.43 -28.98 19.24
N THR A 6 -8.57 -29.32 19.83
CA THR A 6 -9.57 -28.34 20.23
C THR A 6 -9.02 -27.56 21.43
N ILE A 7 -8.43 -26.39 21.20
CA ILE A 7 -7.79 -25.52 22.23
C ILE A 7 -8.83 -24.72 23.05
N GLN A 8 -10.12 -24.87 22.76
CA GLN A 8 -11.20 -24.16 23.45
C GLN A 8 -11.21 -24.23 24.98
N PRO A 9 -10.81 -25.32 25.68
CA PRO A 9 -10.90 -25.35 27.14
C PRO A 9 -9.92 -24.38 27.83
N GLU A 10 -8.84 -23.95 27.17
CA GLU A 10 -7.86 -23.03 27.76
C GLU A 10 -8.26 -21.55 27.64
N LEU A 11 -9.24 -21.23 26.80
CA LEU A 11 -9.65 -19.85 26.48
C LEU A 11 -10.76 -19.30 27.40
N ASN A 12 -11.14 -20.05 28.44
CA ASN A 12 -12.27 -19.73 29.32
C ASN A 12 -11.92 -18.74 30.43
N ASP A 13 -10.67 -18.68 30.87
CA ASP A 13 -10.21 -17.76 31.92
C ASP A 13 -9.21 -16.74 31.34
N PRO A 14 -9.58 -15.46 31.18
CA PRO A 14 -8.71 -14.42 30.62
C PRO A 14 -7.50 -14.07 31.49
N ASN A 15 -7.49 -14.47 32.77
CA ASN A 15 -6.35 -14.28 33.68
C ASN A 15 -5.37 -15.45 33.67
N LYS A 16 -5.73 -16.57 33.01
CA LYS A 16 -4.85 -17.72 32.86
C LYS A 16 -3.77 -17.40 31.83
N GLU A 17 -2.53 -17.73 32.18
CA GLU A 17 -1.42 -17.62 31.25
C GLU A 17 -1.54 -18.68 30.16
N LEU A 18 -1.66 -18.23 28.90
CA LEU A 18 -1.72 -19.11 27.74
C LEU A 18 -0.33 -19.62 27.40
N HIS A 19 -0.25 -20.90 27.05
CA HIS A 19 0.94 -21.48 26.44
C HIS A 19 1.28 -20.73 25.13
N PRO A 20 2.56 -20.48 24.79
CA PRO A 20 2.92 -19.69 23.62
C PRO A 20 2.31 -20.16 22.29
N LEU A 21 2.24 -21.47 22.06
CA LEU A 21 1.58 -22.05 20.87
C LEU A 21 0.07 -21.76 20.81
N VAL A 22 -0.59 -21.78 21.97
CA VAL A 22 -2.02 -21.49 22.11
C VAL A 22 -2.30 -20.00 21.88
N ALA A 23 -1.43 -19.13 22.41
CA ALA A 23 -1.50 -17.69 22.18
C ALA A 23 -1.30 -17.35 20.69
N LEU A 24 -0.39 -18.04 20.01
CA LEU A 24 -0.17 -17.90 18.57
C LEU A 24 -1.44 -18.23 17.78
N GLU A 25 -2.01 -19.42 17.99
CA GLU A 25 -3.24 -19.85 17.33
C GLU A 25 -4.40 -18.89 17.64
N TYR A 26 -4.54 -18.49 18.90
CA TYR A 26 -5.57 -17.54 19.33
C TYR A 26 -5.49 -16.21 18.58
N VAL A 27 -4.30 -15.62 18.44
CA VAL A 27 -4.10 -14.34 17.73
C VAL A 27 -4.46 -14.49 16.25
N PHE A 28 -3.99 -15.56 15.59
CA PHE A 28 -4.29 -15.81 14.18
C PHE A 28 -5.76 -16.15 13.91
N GLN A 29 -6.45 -16.75 14.87
CA GLN A 29 -7.88 -17.05 14.75
C GLN A 29 -8.75 -15.81 15.01
N LYS A 30 -8.35 -14.93 15.95
CA LYS A 30 -9.13 -13.74 16.30
C LYS A 30 -8.94 -12.56 15.38
N GLN A 31 -7.75 -12.39 14.80
CA GLN A 31 -7.44 -11.34 13.82
C GLN A 31 -7.94 -9.93 14.23
N ALA A 32 -7.85 -9.61 15.53
CA ALA A 32 -8.40 -8.37 16.03
C ALA A 32 -7.48 -7.19 15.69
N CYS A 33 -8.05 -6.09 15.20
CA CYS A 33 -7.29 -4.89 14.81
C CYS A 33 -6.70 -4.11 15.99
N SER A 34 -7.05 -4.46 17.22
CA SER A 34 -6.56 -3.81 18.42
C SER A 34 -6.21 -4.84 19.50
N LEU A 35 -5.11 -4.60 20.21
CA LEU A 35 -4.76 -5.38 21.39
C LEU A 35 -5.87 -5.33 22.45
N GLN A 36 -6.58 -4.21 22.57
CA GLN A 36 -7.65 -4.05 23.57
C GLN A 36 -8.88 -4.92 23.29
N SER A 37 -9.11 -5.28 22.03
CA SER A 37 -10.20 -6.18 21.63
C SER A 37 -9.87 -7.67 21.89
N LEU A 38 -8.64 -8.00 22.28
CA LEU A 38 -8.25 -9.36 22.63
C LEU A 38 -8.53 -9.64 24.12
N LYS A 39 -9.15 -10.78 24.40
CA LYS A 39 -9.45 -11.24 25.77
C LYS A 39 -8.16 -11.43 26.60
N PHE A 40 -7.11 -11.94 25.97
CA PHE A 40 -5.82 -12.24 26.59
C PHE A 40 -4.77 -11.13 26.39
N LYS A 41 -5.21 -9.87 26.31
CA LYS A 41 -4.33 -8.70 26.05
C LYS A 41 -3.18 -8.52 27.04
N HIS A 42 -3.27 -9.12 28.23
CA HIS A 42 -2.23 -9.05 29.25
C HIS A 42 -1.15 -10.13 29.08
N ASN A 43 -1.42 -11.21 28.32
CA ASN A 43 -0.50 -12.31 28.09
C ASN A 43 0.77 -11.82 27.34
N PRO A 44 1.97 -12.22 27.77
CA PRO A 44 3.23 -11.73 27.19
C PRO A 44 3.39 -12.13 25.72
N THR A 45 2.99 -13.35 25.34
CA THR A 45 3.08 -13.83 23.95
C THR A 45 2.10 -13.06 23.05
N VAL A 46 0.86 -12.83 23.50
CA VAL A 46 -0.13 -12.04 22.74
C VAL A 46 0.37 -10.61 22.52
N LYS A 47 0.94 -9.98 23.57
CA LYS A 47 1.55 -8.65 23.45
C LYS A 47 2.71 -8.63 22.46
N LEU A 48 3.60 -9.62 22.53
CA LEU A 48 4.75 -9.74 21.65
C LEU A 48 4.32 -9.91 20.18
N LEU A 49 3.35 -10.79 19.92
CA LEU A 49 2.82 -10.99 18.57
C LEU A 49 2.18 -9.72 18.03
N TYR A 50 1.40 -9.02 18.87
CA TYR A 50 0.83 -7.72 18.48
C TYR A 50 1.91 -6.66 18.24
N SER A 51 2.98 -6.61 19.05
CA SER A 51 4.07 -5.66 18.83
C SER A 51 4.85 -5.95 17.56
N ILE A 52 5.12 -7.22 17.25
CA ILE A 52 5.78 -7.63 15.99
C ILE A 52 4.91 -7.21 14.80
N ALA A 53 3.61 -7.51 14.84
CA ALA A 53 2.68 -7.11 13.78
C ALA A 53 2.62 -5.57 13.63
N LYS A 54 2.55 -4.85 14.75
CA LYS A 54 2.54 -3.39 14.76
C LYS A 54 3.83 -2.81 14.16
N GLU A 55 4.98 -3.38 14.48
CA GLU A 55 6.29 -2.96 13.96
C GLU A 55 6.41 -3.26 12.47
N ALA A 56 6.05 -4.48 12.04
CA ALA A 56 6.06 -4.87 10.64
C ALA A 56 5.15 -3.97 9.77
N LEU A 57 4.01 -3.55 10.32
CA LEU A 57 3.06 -2.68 9.63
C LEU A 57 3.30 -1.18 9.86
N ASN A 58 4.28 -0.81 10.68
CA ASN A 58 4.46 0.58 11.15
C ASN A 58 4.71 1.57 10.01
N ASN A 59 5.35 1.10 8.92
CA ASN A 59 5.62 1.93 7.74
C ASN A 59 4.52 1.83 6.68
N GLN A 60 3.70 0.78 6.70
CA GLN A 60 2.63 0.56 5.73
C GLN A 60 1.36 1.33 6.11
N VAL A 61 1.00 1.34 7.41
CA VAL A 61 -0.20 2.03 7.90
C VAL A 61 -0.20 3.53 7.57
N PRO A 62 0.89 4.29 7.79
CA PRO A 62 0.95 5.71 7.41
C PRO A 62 0.85 5.93 5.90
N GLN A 63 1.50 5.10 5.09
CA GLN A 63 1.46 5.19 3.62
C GLN A 63 0.04 4.93 3.08
N HIS A 64 -0.65 3.93 3.64
CA HIS A 64 -2.05 3.67 3.30
C HIS A 64 -2.97 4.81 3.74
N GLN A 65 -2.73 5.41 4.91
CA GLN A 65 -3.51 6.56 5.36
C GLN A 65 -3.31 7.78 4.45
N GLU A 66 -2.06 8.09 4.07
CA GLU A 66 -1.75 9.15 3.11
C GLU A 66 -2.44 8.90 1.76
N THR A 67 -2.44 7.66 1.28
CA THR A 67 -3.14 7.29 0.04
C THR A 67 -4.65 7.51 0.16
N VAL A 68 -5.25 7.15 1.29
CA VAL A 68 -6.68 7.38 1.57
C VAL A 68 -6.99 8.88 1.61
N ASP A 69 -6.13 9.68 2.24
CA ASP A 69 -6.29 11.13 2.31
C ASP A 69 -6.23 11.77 0.91
N ILE A 70 -5.27 11.35 0.07
CA ILE A 70 -5.19 11.78 -1.34
C ILE A 70 -6.45 11.39 -2.11
N LEU A 71 -6.96 10.17 -1.94
CA LEU A 71 -8.20 9.72 -2.60
C LEU A 71 -9.41 10.56 -2.19
N VAL A 72 -9.49 10.90 -0.90
CA VAL A 72 -10.52 11.80 -0.36
C VAL A 72 -10.42 13.18 -1.00
N ASP A 73 -9.22 13.74 -1.11
CA ASP A 73 -8.98 15.04 -1.74
C ASP A 73 -9.37 15.05 -3.21
N VAL A 74 -9.02 14.00 -3.96
CA VAL A 74 -9.44 13.81 -5.36
C VAL A 74 -10.97 13.80 -5.47
N CYS A 75 -11.67 13.09 -4.56
CA CYS A 75 -13.14 13.07 -4.55
C CYS A 75 -13.73 14.44 -4.25
N ILE A 76 -13.16 15.18 -3.30
CA ILE A 76 -13.60 16.54 -2.95
C ILE A 76 -13.41 17.49 -4.13
N GLU A 77 -12.24 17.47 -4.77
CA GLU A 77 -11.97 18.34 -5.90
C GLU A 77 -12.86 17.99 -7.09
N THR A 78 -13.03 16.70 -7.40
CA THR A 78 -13.95 16.23 -8.45
C THR A 78 -15.39 16.70 -8.20
N ARG A 79 -15.88 16.60 -6.95
CA ARG A 79 -17.18 17.12 -6.55
C ARG A 79 -17.28 18.63 -6.80
N ASN A 80 -16.25 19.40 -6.45
CA ASN A 80 -16.22 20.85 -6.65
C ASN A 80 -16.24 21.22 -8.13
N GLN A 81 -15.55 20.46 -8.98
CA GLN A 81 -15.58 20.65 -10.44
C GLN A 81 -17.00 20.41 -11.00
N PHE A 82 -17.69 19.36 -10.58
CA PHE A 82 -19.08 19.14 -10.99
C PHE A 82 -20.04 20.24 -10.51
N LYS A 83 -19.84 20.79 -9.30
CA LYS A 83 -20.60 21.96 -8.83
C LYS A 83 -20.36 23.19 -9.71
N ARG A 84 -19.11 23.49 -10.05
CA ARG A 84 -18.78 24.58 -10.97
C ARG A 84 -19.40 24.39 -12.36
N ILE A 85 -19.46 23.15 -12.85
CA ILE A 85 -20.14 22.82 -14.09
C ILE A 85 -21.64 23.12 -13.96
N LEU A 86 -22.30 22.70 -12.87
CA LEU A 86 -23.71 22.99 -12.63
C LEU A 86 -24.00 24.50 -12.58
N ASP A 87 -23.13 25.26 -11.92
CA ASP A 87 -23.25 26.72 -11.81
C ASP A 87 -23.07 27.43 -13.16
N ALA A 88 -22.28 26.86 -14.07
CA ALA A 88 -22.01 27.40 -15.40
C ALA A 88 -23.01 26.93 -16.48
N LEU A 89 -23.90 25.97 -16.16
CA LEU A 89 -24.86 25.42 -17.12
C LEU A 89 -26.15 26.23 -17.12
N ASP A 90 -26.56 26.67 -18.32
CA ASP A 90 -27.89 27.23 -18.56
C ASP A 90 -29.01 26.20 -18.29
N GLU A 91 -30.20 26.68 -17.91
CA GLU A 91 -31.35 25.83 -17.55
C GLU A 91 -31.85 24.92 -18.68
N ASP A 92 -31.54 25.27 -19.94
CA ASP A 92 -31.90 24.47 -21.12
C ASP A 92 -31.04 23.21 -21.28
N ASN A 93 -29.88 23.13 -20.61
CA ASN A 93 -28.95 22.01 -20.70
C ASN A 93 -29.28 20.86 -19.72
N LYS A 94 -30.53 20.39 -19.74
CA LYS A 94 -31.06 19.37 -18.82
C LYS A 94 -30.21 18.09 -18.75
N GLY A 95 -29.72 17.61 -19.91
CA GLY A 95 -28.86 16.42 -19.97
C GLY A 95 -27.57 16.60 -19.18
N ALA A 96 -26.81 17.66 -19.44
CA ALA A 96 -25.56 17.95 -18.74
C ALA A 96 -25.76 18.15 -17.22
N ARG A 97 -26.88 18.77 -16.81
CA ARG A 97 -27.24 18.95 -15.39
C ARG A 97 -27.49 17.61 -14.68
N VAL A 98 -28.10 16.63 -15.35
CA VAL A 98 -28.28 15.28 -14.78
C VAL A 98 -26.94 14.58 -14.56
N TYR A 99 -26.01 14.62 -15.51
CA TYR A 99 -24.68 14.02 -15.31
C TYR A 99 -23.86 14.72 -14.25
N ALA A 100 -23.86 16.06 -14.26
CA ALA A 100 -23.08 16.81 -13.28
C ALA A 100 -23.63 16.62 -11.86
N SER A 101 -24.95 16.59 -11.68
CA SER A 101 -25.56 16.32 -10.35
C SER A 101 -25.27 14.90 -9.87
N ALA A 102 -25.32 13.90 -10.76
CA ALA A 102 -24.90 12.54 -10.42
C ALA A 102 -23.40 12.44 -10.10
N GLY A 103 -22.55 13.20 -10.81
CA GLY A 103 -21.11 13.29 -10.51
C GLY A 103 -20.82 13.89 -9.14
N VAL A 104 -21.59 14.90 -8.71
CA VAL A 104 -21.55 15.44 -7.33
C VAL A 104 -21.90 14.34 -6.32
N LEU A 105 -23.02 13.66 -6.53
CA LEU A 105 -23.51 12.61 -5.62
C LEU A 105 -22.48 11.47 -5.50
N TYR A 106 -21.99 10.96 -6.62
CA TYR A 106 -21.01 9.87 -6.66
C TYR A 106 -19.72 10.24 -5.90
N SER A 107 -19.17 11.42 -6.18
CA SER A 107 -17.93 11.89 -5.56
C SER A 107 -18.09 12.11 -4.06
N GLU A 108 -19.26 12.59 -3.63
CA GLU A 108 -19.60 12.78 -2.22
C GLU A 108 -19.70 11.45 -1.49
N THR A 109 -20.45 10.48 -2.04
CA THR A 109 -20.53 9.12 -1.48
C THR A 109 -19.17 8.45 -1.40
N CYS A 110 -18.33 8.61 -2.43
CA CYS A 110 -16.96 8.10 -2.46
C CYS A 110 -16.11 8.68 -1.31
N SER A 111 -16.13 10.01 -1.16
CA SER A 111 -15.38 10.68 -0.09
C SER A 111 -15.82 10.25 1.32
N GLN A 112 -17.12 10.04 1.52
CA GLN A 112 -17.68 9.61 2.80
C GLN A 112 -17.28 8.18 3.14
N LYS A 113 -17.26 7.28 2.15
CA LYS A 113 -16.83 5.88 2.33
C LYS A 113 -15.39 5.80 2.86
N TYR A 114 -14.47 6.57 2.25
CA TYR A 114 -13.06 6.57 2.66
C TYR A 114 -12.81 7.29 3.99
N LYS A 115 -13.57 8.36 4.29
CA LYS A 115 -13.47 9.07 5.59
C LYS A 115 -13.98 8.26 6.77
N SER A 116 -15.01 7.45 6.57
CA SER A 116 -15.71 6.81 7.69
C SER A 116 -14.98 5.60 8.26
N GLN A 117 -13.90 5.11 7.60
CA GLN A 117 -13.22 3.84 7.92
C GLN A 117 -14.19 2.67 8.18
N SER A 118 -15.43 2.77 7.69
CA SER A 118 -16.49 1.83 7.99
C SER A 118 -16.33 0.66 7.05
N LEU A 119 -15.94 -0.49 7.61
CA LEU A 119 -15.86 -1.79 6.94
C LEU A 119 -17.21 -2.31 6.43
N GLN A 120 -18.26 -1.48 6.42
CA GLN A 120 -19.51 -1.86 5.79
C GLN A 120 -19.30 -1.81 4.27
N ASP A 121 -19.55 -2.95 3.62
CA ASP A 121 -19.66 -3.14 2.16
C ASP A 121 -20.80 -2.29 1.59
N THR A 122 -20.64 -0.97 1.67
CA THR A 122 -21.48 -0.02 0.97
C THR A 122 -21.00 -0.03 -0.47
N SER A 123 -21.77 -0.74 -1.31
CA SER A 123 -21.61 -0.73 -2.75
C SER A 123 -21.62 0.71 -3.23
N MET A 124 -20.68 1.05 -4.12
CA MET A 124 -20.64 2.39 -4.71
C MET A 124 -21.93 2.62 -5.51
N PRO A 125 -22.50 3.83 -5.50
CA PRO A 125 -23.63 4.15 -6.37
C PRO A 125 -23.23 3.95 -7.83
N GLU A 126 -24.08 3.28 -8.60
CA GLU A 126 -23.83 3.04 -10.01
C GLU A 126 -23.87 4.37 -10.78
N PRO A 127 -22.84 4.70 -11.59
CA PRO A 127 -22.85 5.90 -12.42
C PRO A 127 -24.03 5.87 -13.40
N PRO A 128 -24.68 7.02 -13.69
CA PRO A 128 -25.75 7.06 -14.67
C PRO A 128 -25.27 6.62 -16.06
N GLU A 129 -26.13 5.90 -16.77
CA GLU A 129 -25.92 5.58 -18.19
C GLU A 129 -25.84 6.87 -19.02
N LEU A 130 -24.97 6.90 -20.04
CA LEU A 130 -24.81 8.03 -20.94
C LEU A 130 -26.04 8.18 -21.87
N PRO A 131 -26.34 9.39 -22.39
CA PRO A 131 -27.48 9.59 -23.28
C PRO A 131 -27.27 8.83 -24.59
N GLU A 132 -28.36 8.36 -25.20
CA GLU A 132 -28.33 7.80 -26.54
C GLU A 132 -27.72 8.82 -27.53
N GLY A 133 -26.60 8.43 -28.15
CA GLY A 133 -25.85 9.28 -29.09
C GLY A 133 -24.51 9.80 -28.56
N VAL A 134 -24.24 9.74 -27.25
CA VAL A 134 -22.93 10.08 -26.69
C VAL A 134 -22.06 8.83 -26.65
N LYS A 135 -21.12 8.72 -27.59
CA LYS A 135 -20.08 7.69 -27.52
C LYS A 135 -19.07 8.11 -26.45
N ALA A 136 -19.02 7.38 -25.33
CA ALA A 136 -17.86 7.43 -24.45
C ALA A 136 -16.60 7.24 -25.30
N SER A 137 -15.58 8.07 -25.10
CA SER A 137 -14.27 7.83 -25.72
C SER A 137 -13.86 6.40 -25.38
N THR A 138 -13.89 5.52 -26.37
CA THR A 138 -13.73 4.07 -26.19
C THR A 138 -12.27 3.71 -25.90
N ARG A 139 -11.41 4.69 -25.63
CA ARG A 139 -10.08 4.47 -25.07
C ARG A 139 -10.20 4.17 -23.58
N ARG A 140 -10.94 3.11 -23.25
CA ARG A 140 -10.63 2.26 -22.11
C ARG A 140 -9.47 1.38 -22.56
N GLU A 141 -8.28 1.96 -22.71
CA GLU A 141 -7.13 1.14 -22.34
C GLU A 141 -7.40 0.84 -20.85
N PRO A 142 -7.62 -0.42 -20.45
CA PRO A 142 -7.64 -0.72 -19.04
C PRO A 142 -6.35 -0.12 -18.51
N ILE A 143 -6.45 0.91 -17.67
CA ILE A 143 -5.33 1.30 -16.86
C ILE A 143 -5.09 0.02 -16.08
N GLN A 144 -4.06 -0.73 -16.47
CA GLN A 144 -3.51 -1.77 -15.64
C GLN A 144 -2.96 -1.02 -14.43
N VAL A 145 -3.85 -0.67 -13.49
CA VAL A 145 -3.48 -0.50 -12.10
C VAL A 145 -3.20 -1.91 -11.60
N LEU A 146 -2.20 -2.55 -12.21
CA LEU A 146 -1.46 -3.59 -11.58
C LEU A 146 -0.73 -2.80 -10.49
N TRP A 147 -1.34 -2.77 -9.30
CA TRP A 147 -0.56 -2.57 -8.10
C TRP A 147 0.36 -3.78 -8.06
N GLU A 148 1.46 -3.73 -8.83
CA GLU A 148 2.62 -4.53 -8.54
C GLU A 148 2.99 -4.05 -7.14
N ALA A 149 2.54 -4.81 -6.14
CA ALA A 149 3.19 -4.81 -4.86
C ALA A 149 4.66 -4.99 -5.20
N GLU A 150 5.43 -3.90 -5.09
CA GLU A 150 6.87 -3.98 -5.31
C GLU A 150 7.34 -5.16 -4.47
N PRO A 151 7.99 -6.18 -5.06
CA PRO A 151 8.43 -7.32 -4.29
C PRO A 151 9.26 -6.77 -3.14
N GLU A 152 8.90 -7.15 -1.90
CA GLU A 152 9.60 -6.71 -0.70
C GLU A 152 11.09 -6.81 -0.94
N ARG A 153 11.74 -5.65 -1.03
CA ARG A 153 13.13 -5.54 -1.47
C ARG A 153 13.99 -6.08 -0.34
N VAL A 154 14.41 -7.35 -0.44
CA VAL A 154 15.21 -8.03 0.59
C VAL A 154 16.63 -7.44 0.70
N LYS A 155 17.11 -6.73 -0.33
CA LYS A 155 18.45 -6.13 -0.37
C LYS A 155 18.40 -4.63 -0.62
N SER A 156 19.18 -3.89 0.17
CA SER A 156 19.44 -2.46 -0.03
C SER A 156 20.38 -2.25 -1.22
N ASP A 157 20.20 -1.18 -2.01
CA ASP A 157 21.01 -0.86 -3.20
C ASP A 157 22.52 -0.99 -2.96
N MET A 158 22.98 -0.58 -1.77
CA MET A 158 24.40 -0.64 -1.41
C MET A 158 24.90 -2.07 -1.12
N GLN A 159 24.04 -2.96 -0.65
CA GLN A 159 24.39 -4.38 -0.49
C GLN A 159 24.56 -5.05 -1.85
N PHE A 160 23.72 -4.70 -2.83
CA PHE A 160 23.88 -5.17 -4.20
C PHE A 160 25.20 -4.67 -4.82
N ILE A 161 25.52 -3.38 -4.65
CA ILE A 161 26.77 -2.81 -5.18
C ILE A 161 28.00 -3.43 -4.52
N ASP A 162 27.97 -3.69 -3.20
CA ASP A 162 29.06 -4.37 -2.49
C ASP A 162 29.26 -5.80 -3.02
N GLU A 163 28.18 -6.59 -3.17
CA GLU A 163 28.23 -7.95 -3.74
C GLU A 163 28.79 -7.94 -5.17
N PHE A 164 28.31 -7.02 -6.02
CA PHE A 164 28.78 -6.88 -7.39
C PHE A 164 30.28 -6.55 -7.44
N VAL A 165 30.75 -5.63 -6.60
CA VAL A 165 32.17 -5.25 -6.55
C VAL A 165 33.03 -6.42 -6.11
N GLU A 166 32.60 -7.20 -5.10
CA GLU A 166 33.32 -8.36 -4.62
C GLU A 166 33.41 -9.48 -5.68
N ASP A 167 32.30 -9.78 -6.36
CA ASP A 167 32.28 -10.81 -7.42
C ASP A 167 33.04 -10.38 -8.67
N TRP A 168 32.96 -9.09 -9.04
CA TRP A 168 33.69 -8.55 -10.17
C TRP A 168 35.20 -8.56 -9.95
N LEU A 169 35.67 -8.24 -8.73
CA LEU A 169 37.08 -8.24 -8.39
C LEU A 169 37.71 -9.64 -8.33
N LYS A 170 36.91 -10.71 -8.20
CA LYS A 170 37.40 -12.10 -8.30
C LYS A 170 37.87 -12.45 -9.71
N THR A 171 37.24 -11.85 -10.72
CA THR A 171 37.49 -12.15 -12.14
C THR A 171 38.26 -11.04 -12.86
N HIS A 172 38.18 -9.80 -12.39
CA HIS A 172 38.75 -8.63 -13.04
C HIS A 172 39.57 -7.76 -12.08
N LYS A 173 40.73 -7.29 -12.53
CA LYS A 173 41.63 -6.44 -11.70
C LYS A 173 41.07 -5.04 -11.38
N ARG A 174 40.06 -4.57 -12.10
CA ARG A 174 39.46 -3.24 -11.94
C ARG A 174 37.95 -3.30 -12.15
N ILE A 175 37.21 -2.56 -11.33
CA ILE A 175 35.75 -2.46 -11.39
C ILE A 175 35.35 -1.59 -12.58
N SER A 176 34.43 -2.10 -13.38
CA SER A 176 33.73 -1.35 -14.41
C SER A 176 32.43 -0.78 -13.85
N TRP A 177 32.45 0.50 -13.45
CA TRP A 177 31.28 1.19 -12.91
C TRP A 177 30.16 1.37 -13.94
N ALA A 178 30.49 1.34 -15.24
CA ALA A 178 29.51 1.35 -16.31
C ALA A 178 28.71 0.04 -16.37
N GLU A 179 29.39 -1.10 -16.21
CA GLU A 179 28.73 -2.42 -16.19
C GLU A 179 27.94 -2.61 -14.90
N CYS A 180 28.44 -2.12 -13.76
CA CYS A 180 27.70 -2.10 -12.49
C CYS A 180 26.35 -1.39 -12.66
N VAL A 181 26.33 -0.17 -13.24
CA VAL A 181 25.07 0.57 -13.52
C VAL A 181 24.16 -0.18 -14.49
N SER A 182 24.72 -0.87 -15.49
CA SER A 182 23.91 -1.62 -16.45
C SER A 182 23.24 -2.84 -15.81
N GLU A 183 23.94 -3.51 -14.90
CA GLU A 183 23.46 -4.71 -14.21
C GLU A 183 22.46 -4.34 -13.10
N ASP A 184 22.73 -3.25 -12.39
CA ASP A 184 21.83 -2.60 -11.44
C ASP A 184 20.48 -2.23 -12.09
N LYS A 185 20.52 -1.70 -13.32
CA LYS A 185 19.30 -1.42 -14.11
C LYS A 185 18.56 -2.68 -14.55
N LYS A 186 19.27 -3.73 -14.96
CA LYS A 186 18.65 -5.00 -15.36
C LYS A 186 17.97 -5.71 -14.19
N GLN A 187 18.57 -5.63 -13.01
CA GLN A 187 18.04 -6.27 -11.80
C GLN A 187 17.05 -5.38 -11.03
N GLY A 188 16.77 -4.16 -11.51
CA GLY A 188 15.75 -3.28 -10.96
C GLY A 188 16.17 -2.50 -9.70
N TYR A 189 17.46 -2.50 -9.36
CA TYR A 189 18.02 -1.82 -8.19
C TYR A 189 18.37 -0.34 -8.46
N TYR A 190 18.26 0.13 -9.71
CA TYR A 190 18.66 1.49 -10.10
C TYR A 190 17.81 2.57 -9.43
N LYS A 191 18.33 3.12 -8.33
CA LYS A 191 17.76 4.29 -7.68
C LYS A 191 18.13 5.57 -8.44
N ILE A 192 17.15 6.47 -8.59
CA ILE A 192 17.28 7.81 -9.20
C ILE A 192 18.42 8.66 -8.57
N MET A 193 18.90 8.27 -7.38
CA MET A 193 19.96 8.94 -6.63
C MET A 193 21.32 9.02 -7.36
N TYR A 194 21.66 8.07 -8.23
CA TYR A 194 22.96 8.07 -8.93
C TYR A 194 22.78 8.36 -10.42
N ARG A 195 22.73 9.65 -10.76
CA ARG A 195 22.46 10.16 -12.12
C ARG A 195 23.44 9.64 -13.19
N ASN A 196 24.65 9.22 -12.81
CA ASN A 196 25.66 8.64 -13.70
C ASN A 196 26.64 7.69 -12.96
N ASN A 197 27.43 6.94 -13.72
CA ASN A 197 28.45 6.01 -13.21
C ASN A 197 29.51 6.67 -12.29
N ASN A 198 29.83 7.94 -12.52
CA ASN A 198 30.77 8.70 -11.69
C ASN A 198 30.18 9.08 -10.32
N SER A 199 28.88 9.38 -10.26
CA SER A 199 28.14 9.62 -9.02
C SER A 199 28.09 8.34 -8.18
N LEU A 200 27.77 7.20 -8.79
CA LEU A 200 27.77 5.90 -8.12
C LEU A 200 29.13 5.57 -7.49
N LYS A 201 30.20 5.70 -8.29
CA LYS A 201 31.58 5.50 -7.83
C LYS A 201 31.93 6.41 -6.65
N SER A 202 31.58 7.69 -6.73
CA SER A 202 31.93 8.68 -5.71
C SER A 202 31.21 8.36 -4.40
N THR A 203 29.90 8.09 -4.47
CA THR A 203 29.11 7.73 -3.29
C THR A 203 29.57 6.42 -2.66
N TYR A 204 29.92 5.42 -3.46
CA TYR A 204 30.47 4.15 -2.97
C TYR A 204 31.73 4.37 -2.12
N TYR A 205 32.72 5.12 -2.64
CA TYR A 205 33.96 5.37 -1.91
C TYR A 205 33.77 6.29 -0.71
N GLU A 206 32.85 7.26 -0.75
CA GLU A 206 32.54 8.08 0.41
C GLU A 206 31.90 7.28 1.56
N LEU A 207 30.99 6.36 1.24
CA LEU A 207 30.36 5.50 2.23
C LEU A 207 31.36 4.48 2.81
N LYS A 208 32.25 3.93 1.97
CA LYS A 208 33.29 3.01 2.41
C LYS A 208 34.36 3.68 3.29
N LYS A 209 34.58 4.99 3.14
CA LYS A 209 35.46 5.78 4.03
C LYS A 209 34.84 6.08 5.38
N LYS A 210 33.51 6.02 5.50
CA LYS A 210 32.77 6.32 6.74
C LYS A 210 32.51 5.07 7.61
N LYS A 211 32.76 3.87 7.08
CA LYS A 211 32.83 2.61 7.84
C LYS A 211 34.26 2.38 8.31
#